data_AF-A0A2D4P181-F1
#
_entry.id   AF-A0A2D4P181-F1
#
_cell.length_a   1.000
_cell.length_b   1.000
_cell.length_c   1.000
_cell.angle_alpha   90.00
_cell.angle_beta   90.00
_cell.angle_gamma   90.00
#
_symmetry.space_group_name_H-M   'P 1'
#
loop_
_entity.id
_entity.type
_entity.pdbx_description
1 polymer ?
#
loop_
_entity_poly.entity_id
_entity_poly.type
_entity_poly.pdbx_seq_one_letter_code
_entity_poly.pdbx_strand_id
1 'polypeptide(L)'
;MAAPAGGKIVYEQEGVFIHSSNENDEDHDALQSGLLRVIEKGTEVIIDWRPLDDSLDSSNILYAKKDSSSVVEWVQTPKEKTFRGPEHMNSYEAEWDMVNTVSFKKKPHSNGEVAVRTTGENKWSFLFNLTDLKSIKQNKEGMGWSYLVFCLKDDIVLPALHFHHGDSSLFIQALRKYVVLCE
;
A
#
# COMPACT_ATOMS: atom_id res chain seq x y z
N MET A 1 29.32 24.88 -7.65
CA MET A 1 28.59 23.59 -7.66
C MET A 1 28.16 23.29 -6.23
N ALA A 2 26.91 23.55 -5.87
CA ALA A 2 26.38 23.13 -4.57
C ALA A 2 25.88 21.69 -4.73
N ALA A 3 26.44 20.76 -3.96
CA ALA A 3 25.91 19.40 -3.89
C ALA A 3 24.44 19.46 -3.43
N PRO A 4 23.54 18.61 -3.95
CA PRO A 4 22.22 18.48 -3.35
C PRO A 4 22.46 18.03 -1.90
N ALA A 5 22.08 18.86 -0.94
CA ALA A 5 22.16 18.54 0.48
C ALA A 5 21.12 17.44 0.80
N GLY A 6 21.44 16.21 0.38
CA GLY A 6 20.68 15.01 0.70
C GLY A 6 20.92 14.66 2.16
N GLY A 7 19.84 14.61 2.94
CA GLY A 7 19.91 14.13 4.32
C GLY A 7 20.25 12.64 4.38
N LYS A 8 20.90 12.22 5.45
CA LYS A 8 21.23 10.82 5.73
C LYS A 8 20.02 10.13 6.35
N ILE A 9 19.56 9.04 5.74
CA ILE A 9 18.51 8.20 6.32
C ILE A 9 19.12 7.39 7.46
N VAL A 10 18.59 7.54 8.68
CA VAL A 10 19.06 6.84 9.88
C VAL A 10 18.10 5.76 10.37
N TYR A 11 16.87 5.80 9.87
CA TYR A 11 15.84 4.79 10.05
C TYR A 11 14.95 4.77 8.81
N GLU A 12 14.55 3.58 8.39
CA GLU A 12 13.63 3.36 7.29
C GLU A 12 12.82 2.09 7.58
N GLN A 13 11.50 2.15 7.41
CA GLN A 13 10.62 1.00 7.54
C GLN A 13 9.45 1.10 6.56
N GLU A 14 9.31 0.06 5.75
CA GLU A 14 8.14 -0.20 4.91
C GLU A 14 7.04 -0.95 5.68
N GLY A 15 5.83 -1.00 5.13
CA GLY A 15 4.71 -1.71 5.76
C GLY A 15 4.23 -1.02 7.02
N VAL A 16 4.29 0.32 7.04
CA VAL A 16 3.67 1.15 8.08
C VAL A 16 2.39 1.76 7.50
N PHE A 17 1.26 1.46 8.12
CA PHE A 17 -0.06 1.69 7.53
C PHE A 17 -0.82 2.85 8.19
N ILE A 18 -1.67 3.51 7.39
CA ILE A 18 -2.71 4.42 7.89
C ILE A 18 -4.07 3.82 7.52
N HIS A 19 -4.98 3.72 8.49
CA HIS A 19 -6.38 3.38 8.24
C HIS A 19 -7.16 4.63 7.84
N SER A 20 -7.83 4.57 6.69
CA SER A 20 -8.80 5.57 6.25
C SER A 20 -10.20 5.01 6.40
N SER A 21 -10.96 5.50 7.37
CA SER A 21 -12.41 5.25 7.44
C SER A 21 -13.09 6.06 6.33
N ASN A 22 -13.52 5.39 5.26
CA ASN A 22 -14.37 6.04 4.27
C ASN A 22 -15.81 5.97 4.80
N GLU A 23 -16.38 7.09 5.22
CA GLU A 23 -17.66 7.16 5.95
C GLU A 23 -18.90 6.73 5.12
N ASN A 24 -18.70 6.24 3.88
CA ASN A 24 -19.78 6.01 2.90
C ASN A 24 -19.75 4.64 2.20
N ASP A 25 -18.90 3.69 2.58
CA ASP A 25 -18.93 2.34 2.02
C ASP A 25 -18.88 1.32 3.17
N GLU A 26 -19.92 0.50 3.30
CA GLU A 26 -20.12 -0.48 4.38
C GLU A 26 -19.08 -1.63 4.40
N ASP A 27 -18.02 -1.58 3.59
CA ASP A 27 -17.17 -2.77 3.39
C ASP A 27 -15.65 -2.62 3.29
N HIS A 28 -15.03 -1.43 3.38
CA HIS A 28 -13.55 -1.39 3.34
C HIS A 28 -12.91 -0.34 4.26
N ASP A 29 -12.31 -0.81 5.36
CA ASP A 29 -11.18 -0.13 6.01
C ASP A 29 -10.04 -0.05 4.98
N ALA A 30 -9.92 1.09 4.29
CA ALA A 30 -8.86 1.29 3.33
C ALA A 30 -7.53 1.47 4.09
N LEU A 31 -6.66 0.48 3.98
CA LEU A 31 -5.30 0.49 4.52
C LEU A 31 -4.35 1.10 3.50
N GLN A 32 -3.77 2.26 3.82
CA GLN A 32 -2.72 2.86 3.01
C GLN A 32 -1.35 2.40 3.52
N SER A 33 -0.65 1.58 2.74
CA SER A 33 0.75 1.23 3.01
C SER A 33 1.67 2.43 2.76
N GLY A 34 2.71 2.55 3.57
CA GLY A 34 3.67 3.63 3.47
C GLY A 34 5.06 3.30 4.01
N LEU A 35 5.98 4.21 3.69
CA LEU A 35 7.37 4.21 4.09
C LEU A 35 7.58 5.27 5.17
N LEU A 36 8.02 4.85 6.35
CA LEU A 36 8.40 5.72 7.46
C LEU A 36 9.92 5.89 7.51
N ARG A 37 10.39 7.14 7.56
CA ARG A 37 11.82 7.47 7.64
C ARG A 37 12.15 8.49 8.71
N VAL A 38 13.35 8.35 9.24
CA VAL A 38 14.04 9.38 10.03
C VAL A 38 15.25 9.85 9.22
N ILE A 39 15.29 11.13 8.89
CA ILE A 39 16.27 11.74 8.00
C ILE A 39 17.05 12.80 8.77
N GLU A 40 18.37 12.65 8.83
CA GLU A 40 19.27 13.61 9.44
C GLU A 40 19.80 14.57 8.36
N LYS A 41 19.56 15.88 8.54
CA LYS A 41 19.99 16.93 7.61
C LYS A 41 20.67 18.06 8.37
N GLY A 42 21.99 17.94 8.53
CA GLY A 42 22.77 18.91 9.29
C GLY A 42 22.39 18.86 10.78
N THR A 43 21.76 19.91 11.29
CA THR A 43 21.25 19.99 12.67
C THR A 43 19.78 19.61 12.78
N GLU A 44 19.11 19.37 11.66
CA GLU A 44 17.69 19.05 11.61
C GLU A 44 17.50 17.55 11.52
N VAL A 45 16.49 17.04 12.22
CA VAL A 45 16.04 15.65 12.12
C VAL A 45 14.61 15.68 11.64
N ILE A 46 14.33 15.01 10.55
CA ILE A 46 13.04 15.09 9.86
C ILE A 46 12.39 13.71 9.91
N ILE A 47 11.12 13.69 10.30
CA ILE A 47 10.28 12.50 10.23
C ILE A 47 9.43 12.62 8.96
N ASP A 48 9.52 11.59 8.13
CA ASP A 48 8.88 11.54 6.82
C ASP A 48 8.06 10.27 6.71
N TRP A 49 6.76 10.41 6.49
CA TRP A 49 5.91 9.29 6.10
C TRP A 49 5.30 9.58 4.74
N ARG A 50 5.42 8.63 3.82
CA ARG A 50 4.84 8.75 2.48
C ARG A 50 4.11 7.47 2.13
N PRO A 51 2.96 7.57 1.42
CA PRO A 51 2.33 6.39 0.88
C PRO A 51 3.28 5.70 -0.09
N LEU A 52 3.36 4.38 0.02
CA LEU A 52 3.98 3.55 -0.99
C LEU A 52 2.92 3.32 -2.06
N ASP A 53 3.29 3.57 -3.32
CA ASP A 53 2.37 3.34 -4.42
C ASP A 53 2.31 1.83 -4.70
N ASP A 54 1.12 1.23 -4.55
CA ASP A 54 0.88 -0.17 -4.90
C ASP A 54 0.65 -0.34 -6.42
N SER A 55 0.97 0.67 -7.25
CA SER A 55 1.28 0.36 -8.64
C SER A 55 2.61 -0.41 -8.67
N LEU A 56 2.48 -1.70 -8.36
CA LEU A 56 3.11 -2.71 -9.18
C LEU A 56 3.06 -2.19 -10.61
N ASP A 57 4.23 -1.84 -11.11
CA ASP A 57 4.51 -1.54 -12.50
C ASP A 57 3.43 -2.11 -13.41
N SER A 58 2.43 -1.29 -13.73
CA SER A 58 1.34 -1.70 -14.61
C SER A 58 1.83 -1.86 -16.05
N SER A 59 3.15 -1.76 -16.27
CA SER A 59 3.85 -1.87 -17.54
C SER A 59 4.53 -3.23 -17.76
N ASN A 60 4.57 -4.14 -16.77
CA ASN A 60 5.19 -5.47 -16.95
C ASN A 60 4.24 -6.58 -17.42
N ILE A 61 3.03 -6.25 -17.90
CA ILE A 61 2.32 -7.15 -18.81
C ILE A 61 2.79 -6.86 -20.25
N LEU A 62 4.05 -7.16 -20.52
CA LEU A 62 4.49 -7.32 -21.91
C LEU A 62 3.84 -8.60 -22.43
N TYR A 63 2.88 -8.41 -23.36
CA TYR A 63 2.30 -9.43 -24.22
C TYR A 63 3.29 -10.57 -24.51
N ALA A 64 2.93 -11.80 -24.17
CA ALA A 64 3.60 -12.98 -24.71
C ALA A 64 3.46 -12.94 -26.23
N LYS A 65 4.50 -12.47 -26.93
CA LYS A 65 4.57 -12.48 -28.38
C LYS A 65 4.58 -13.94 -28.81
N LYS A 66 3.48 -14.29 -29.47
CA LYS A 66 3.20 -15.57 -30.07
C LYS A 66 4.14 -15.83 -31.23
N ASP A 67 5.16 -16.63 -31.00
CA ASP A 67 5.83 -17.39 -32.04
C ASP A 67 6.27 -18.74 -31.49
N SER A 68 5.33 -19.68 -31.41
CA SER A 68 5.60 -21.09 -31.73
C SER A 68 4.29 -21.83 -31.93
N SER A 69 4.05 -22.15 -33.19
CA SER A 69 3.03 -23.05 -33.68
C SER A 69 3.35 -24.49 -33.24
N SER A 70 2.39 -25.13 -32.58
CA SER A 70 2.14 -26.57 -32.75
C SER A 70 0.66 -26.80 -32.44
N VAL A 71 -0.17 -26.54 -33.45
CA VAL A 71 -1.55 -27.04 -33.46
C VAL A 71 -1.44 -28.56 -33.68
N VAL A 72 -1.80 -29.33 -32.66
CA VAL A 72 -2.21 -30.72 -32.85
C VAL A 72 -3.56 -30.69 -33.53
N GLU A 73 -3.59 -31.16 -34.78
CA GLU A 73 -4.80 -31.38 -35.55
C GLU A 73 -5.53 -32.60 -34.95
N TRP A 74 -6.52 -32.34 -34.08
CA TRP A 74 -7.44 -33.40 -33.65
C TRP A 74 -8.41 -33.70 -34.79
N VAL A 75 -7.97 -34.57 -35.70
CA VAL A 75 -8.82 -35.11 -36.76
C VAL A 75 -9.99 -35.84 -36.10
N GLN A 76 -11.18 -35.24 -36.18
CA GLN A 76 -12.43 -35.92 -35.90
C GLN A 76 -12.61 -37.02 -36.95
N THR A 77 -12.55 -38.28 -36.53
CA THR A 77 -13.03 -39.41 -37.33
C THR A 77 -14.25 -40.01 -36.66
N PRO A 78 -15.42 -40.03 -37.33
CA PRO A 78 -16.59 -40.76 -36.84
C PRO A 78 -16.46 -42.23 -37.24
N LYS A 79 -16.41 -43.16 -36.27
CA LYS A 79 -16.85 -44.55 -36.49
C LYS A 79 -17.50 -45.17 -35.24
N GLU A 80 -18.77 -45.48 -35.45
CA GLU A 80 -19.69 -46.34 -34.70
C GLU A 80 -19.09 -47.72 -34.33
N LYS A 81 -19.14 -48.10 -33.04
CA LYS A 81 -19.77 -49.34 -32.52
C LYS A 81 -19.50 -49.57 -31.02
N THR A 82 -20.60 -49.63 -30.28
CA THR A 82 -20.92 -50.32 -29.00
C THR A 82 -19.83 -51.18 -28.35
N PHE A 83 -19.60 -51.02 -27.03
CA PHE A 83 -19.75 -52.07 -25.97
C PHE A 83 -19.53 -51.49 -24.55
N ARG A 84 -20.26 -52.07 -23.60
CA ARG A 84 -20.53 -51.76 -22.16
C ARG A 84 -19.35 -51.24 -21.28
N GLY A 85 -19.71 -50.41 -20.27
CA GLY A 85 -18.87 -49.77 -19.22
C GLY A 85 -18.00 -50.69 -18.33
N PRO A 86 -17.38 -50.25 -17.21
CA PRO A 86 -17.75 -49.17 -16.29
C PRO A 86 -16.65 -48.09 -16.09
N GLU A 87 -17.05 -46.87 -15.74
CA GLU A 87 -16.13 -45.75 -15.53
C GLU A 87 -15.76 -45.55 -14.05
N HIS A 88 -14.52 -45.94 -13.74
CA HIS A 88 -13.74 -45.46 -12.62
C HIS A 88 -12.67 -44.51 -13.20
N MET A 89 -12.76 -43.20 -12.98
CA MET A 89 -11.59 -42.32 -12.94
C MET A 89 -11.93 -40.95 -12.35
N ASN A 90 -11.06 -40.53 -11.44
CA ASN A 90 -10.98 -39.21 -10.83
C ASN A 90 -10.82 -38.07 -11.85
N SER A 91 -11.42 -36.93 -11.48
CA SER A 91 -10.96 -35.54 -11.60
C SER A 91 -10.60 -34.95 -12.97
N TYR A 92 -11.48 -34.07 -13.45
CA TYR A 92 -11.21 -32.81 -14.18
C TYR A 92 -12.56 -32.09 -14.38
N GLU A 93 -12.76 -30.78 -14.46
CA GLU A 93 -12.01 -29.56 -14.16
C GLU A 93 -13.05 -28.41 -14.19
N ALA A 94 -12.91 -27.46 -13.26
CA ALA A 94 -13.27 -26.04 -13.40
C ALA A 94 -14.70 -25.65 -13.87
N GLU A 95 -15.70 -25.77 -12.99
CA GLU A 95 -16.90 -24.92 -13.02
C GLU A 95 -16.62 -23.59 -12.31
N TRP A 96 -15.62 -22.83 -12.79
CA TRP A 96 -15.47 -21.43 -12.37
C TRP A 96 -16.24 -20.55 -13.34
N ASP A 97 -17.55 -20.47 -13.15
CA ASP A 97 -18.38 -19.52 -13.90
C ASP A 97 -18.02 -18.10 -13.44
N MET A 98 -17.69 -17.23 -14.40
CA MET A 98 -17.18 -15.89 -14.10
C MET A 98 -18.37 -14.96 -13.81
N VAL A 99 -18.69 -14.73 -12.54
CA VAL A 99 -19.87 -13.95 -12.14
C VAL A 99 -19.48 -12.56 -11.61
N ASN A 100 -19.07 -11.65 -12.48
CA ASN A 100 -19.45 -10.23 -12.42
C ASN A 100 -18.85 -9.47 -13.62
N THR A 101 -19.68 -8.77 -14.40
CA THR A 101 -19.18 -7.80 -15.39
C THR A 101 -19.58 -6.41 -14.92
N VAL A 102 -18.60 -5.60 -14.50
CA VAL A 102 -18.85 -4.20 -14.15
C VAL A 102 -18.71 -3.33 -15.39
N SER A 103 -19.72 -2.50 -15.65
CA SER A 103 -19.71 -1.55 -16.75
C SER A 103 -19.20 -0.19 -16.27
N PHE A 104 -18.13 0.32 -16.88
CA PHE A 104 -17.60 1.64 -16.59
C PHE A 104 -18.35 2.70 -17.42
N LYS A 105 -19.26 3.43 -16.79
CA LYS A 105 -19.81 4.67 -17.36
C LYS A 105 -18.84 5.83 -17.13
N LYS A 106 -18.01 6.11 -18.14
CA LYS A 106 -17.24 7.35 -18.26
C LYS A 106 -18.21 8.53 -18.42
N LYS A 107 -18.36 9.35 -17.37
CA LYS A 107 -19.09 10.64 -17.45
C LYS A 107 -18.18 11.73 -18.04
N PRO A 108 -18.68 12.58 -18.96
CA PRO A 108 -17.94 13.74 -19.45
C PRO A 108 -17.87 14.85 -18.40
N HIS A 109 -16.68 15.44 -18.25
CA HIS A 109 -16.41 16.60 -17.40
C HIS A 109 -17.16 17.83 -17.92
N SER A 110 -17.88 18.54 -17.04
CA SER A 110 -18.33 19.91 -17.27
C SER A 110 -17.76 20.83 -16.18
N ASN A 111 -16.97 21.80 -16.62
CA ASN A 111 -16.31 22.83 -15.83
C ASN A 111 -17.33 23.75 -15.12
N GLY A 112 -17.03 24.13 -13.88
CA GLY A 112 -17.83 25.04 -13.06
C GLY A 112 -17.11 25.38 -11.76
N GLU A 113 -15.98 26.08 -11.89
CA GLU A 113 -15.47 27.18 -11.05
C GLU A 113 -15.45 27.04 -9.50
N VAL A 114 -14.21 27.18 -8.99
CA VAL A 114 -13.78 27.49 -7.60
C VAL A 114 -13.86 26.35 -6.58
N ALA A 115 -12.83 25.51 -6.61
CA ALA A 115 -11.97 25.29 -5.44
C ALA A 115 -10.55 25.00 -5.95
N VAL A 116 -9.58 25.71 -5.39
CA VAL A 116 -8.15 25.60 -5.69
C VAL A 116 -7.73 24.13 -5.66
N ARG A 117 -7.59 23.51 -6.83
CA ARG A 117 -6.92 22.22 -6.98
C ARG A 117 -5.45 22.52 -7.19
N THR A 118 -4.72 22.63 -6.09
CA THR A 118 -3.28 22.39 -6.12
C THR A 118 -3.05 20.95 -6.55
N THR A 119 -2.20 20.84 -7.55
CA THR A 119 -1.64 19.65 -8.18
C THR A 119 -1.16 18.62 -7.14
N GLY A 120 -1.71 17.40 -7.20
CA GLY A 120 -0.95 16.16 -6.92
C GLY A 120 -0.30 15.97 -5.55
N GLU A 121 -0.79 16.59 -4.48
CA GLU A 121 -0.36 16.24 -3.11
C GLU A 121 -1.06 14.95 -2.67
N ASN A 122 -0.28 13.91 -2.42
CA ASN A 122 -0.75 12.67 -1.84
C ASN A 122 -1.33 12.94 -0.45
N LYS A 123 -2.67 12.96 -0.36
CA LYS A 123 -3.51 13.35 0.80
C LYS A 123 -3.03 12.84 2.18
N TRP A 124 -2.25 11.77 2.20
CA TRP A 124 -1.84 11.07 3.41
C TRP A 124 -0.36 11.25 3.76
N SER A 125 0.46 11.86 2.91
CA SER A 125 1.87 12.09 3.24
C SER A 125 2.02 13.19 4.28
N PHE A 126 3.02 13.05 5.15
CA PHE A 126 3.38 14.10 6.07
C PHE A 126 4.88 14.11 6.34
N LEU A 127 5.37 15.31 6.64
CA LEU A 127 6.76 15.60 6.92
C LEU A 127 6.79 16.62 8.05
N PHE A 128 7.56 16.38 9.10
CA PHE A 128 7.76 17.37 10.16
C PHE A 128 9.18 17.30 10.73
N ASN A 129 9.65 18.43 11.27
CA ASN A 129 10.92 18.45 12.00
C ASN A 129 10.69 17.87 13.39
N LEU A 130 11.60 17.02 13.86
CA LEU A 130 11.53 16.41 15.18
C LEU A 130 11.50 17.48 16.29
N THR A 131 12.03 18.68 16.04
CA THR A 131 11.88 19.82 16.95
C THR A 131 10.43 20.23 17.17
N ASP A 132 9.52 19.93 16.25
CA ASP A 132 8.10 20.31 16.32
C ASP A 132 7.25 19.23 16.98
N LEU A 133 7.85 18.09 17.32
CA LEU A 133 7.18 17.01 18.04
C LEU A 133 6.92 17.42 19.49
N LYS A 134 5.66 17.30 19.93
CA LYS A 134 5.24 17.55 21.31
C LYS A 134 5.15 16.25 22.11
N SER A 135 4.55 15.21 21.54
CA SER A 135 4.46 13.89 22.17
C SER A 135 4.20 12.79 21.15
N ILE A 136 4.48 11.55 21.56
CA ILE A 136 4.14 10.34 20.80
C ILE A 136 3.20 9.53 21.69
N LYS A 137 2.04 9.17 21.17
CA LYS A 137 1.14 8.23 21.84
C LYS A 137 1.36 6.84 21.26
N GLN A 138 1.51 5.86 22.13
CA GLN A 138 1.67 4.46 21.75
C GLN A 138 0.52 3.63 22.34
N ASN A 139 0.23 2.49 21.72
CA ASN A 139 -0.69 1.52 22.30
C ASN A 139 -0.04 0.71 23.41
N LYS A 140 -0.86 0.06 24.24
CA LYS A 140 -0.36 -0.80 25.32
C LYS A 140 0.37 -2.01 24.76
N GLU A 141 1.48 -2.36 25.39
CA GLU A 141 2.24 -3.57 25.09
C GLU A 141 1.36 -4.83 25.20
N GLY A 142 1.64 -5.83 24.36
CA GLY A 142 0.98 -7.14 24.40
C GLY A 142 -0.26 -7.30 23.51
N MET A 143 -0.63 -6.29 22.70
CA MET A 143 -1.76 -6.38 21.76
C MET A 143 -1.43 -7.17 20.47
N GLY A 144 -0.17 -7.49 20.20
CA GLY A 144 0.27 -8.21 18.98
C GLY A 144 0.45 -7.32 17.74
N TRP A 145 0.07 -6.05 17.85
CA TRP A 145 0.28 -4.97 16.87
C TRP A 145 0.73 -3.74 17.64
N SER A 146 1.45 -2.83 16.98
CA SER A 146 1.78 -1.53 17.58
C SER A 146 1.29 -0.40 16.72
N TYR A 147 0.84 0.69 17.34
CA TYR A 147 0.55 1.92 16.62
C TYR A 147 1.15 3.14 17.31
N LEU A 148 1.47 4.15 16.52
CA LEU A 148 1.97 5.44 16.98
C LEU A 148 1.06 6.56 16.50
N VAL A 149 0.89 7.57 17.34
CA VAL A 149 0.26 8.84 16.95
C VAL A 149 1.19 9.96 17.35
N PHE A 150 1.60 10.79 16.38
CA PHE A 150 2.39 11.99 16.65
C PHE A 150 1.47 13.16 16.98
N CYS A 151 1.79 13.89 18.04
CA CYS A 151 1.20 15.18 18.35
C CYS A 151 2.28 16.24 18.24
N LEU A 152 2.05 17.27 17.42
CA LEU A 152 2.98 18.38 17.22
C LEU A 152 2.73 19.51 18.23
N LYS A 153 3.65 20.47 18.29
CA LYS A 153 3.57 21.62 19.21
C LYS A 153 2.34 22.49 19.00
N ASP A 154 1.86 22.60 17.77
CA ASP A 154 0.65 23.34 17.40
C ASP A 154 -0.65 22.55 17.67
N ASP A 155 -0.59 21.52 18.51
CA ASP A 155 -1.70 20.61 18.83
C ASP A 155 -2.28 19.85 17.62
N ILE A 156 -1.55 19.85 16.50
CA ILE A 156 -1.85 19.03 15.32
C ILE A 156 -1.57 17.56 15.67
N VAL A 157 -2.58 16.71 15.52
CA VAL A 157 -2.49 15.26 15.69
C VAL A 157 -2.41 14.62 14.30
N LEU A 158 -1.32 13.92 14.03
CA LEU A 158 -1.12 13.24 12.75
C LEU A 158 -1.86 11.90 12.72
N PRO A 159 -2.13 11.33 11.53
CA PRO A 159 -2.76 10.02 11.40
C PRO A 159 -2.00 8.93 12.18
N ALA A 160 -2.75 7.95 12.68
CA ALA A 160 -2.18 6.83 13.41
C ALA A 160 -1.40 5.89 12.46
N LEU A 161 -0.12 5.70 12.75
CA LEU A 161 0.74 4.76 12.05
C LEU A 161 0.65 3.38 12.69
N HIS A 162 0.25 2.38 11.91
CA HIS A 162 0.08 1.00 12.35
C HIS A 162 1.21 0.13 11.82
N PHE A 163 1.83 -0.63 12.72
CA PHE A 163 2.92 -1.55 12.43
C PHE A 163 2.35 -2.95 12.48
N HIS A 164 2.00 -3.49 11.30
CA HIS A 164 1.45 -4.85 11.17
C HIS A 164 2.56 -5.90 11.12
N HIS A 165 3.76 -5.50 10.70
CA HIS A 165 4.95 -6.34 10.67
C HIS A 165 5.98 -5.81 11.67
N GLY A 166 6.10 -6.49 12.81
CA GLY A 166 6.98 -6.08 13.90
C GLY A 166 6.36 -5.04 14.83
N ASP A 167 7.21 -4.31 15.54
CA ASP A 167 6.81 -3.27 16.47
C ASP A 167 7.44 -1.92 16.11
N SER A 168 7.15 -0.90 16.91
CA SER A 168 7.72 0.44 16.78
C SER A 168 9.02 0.64 17.58
N SER A 169 9.57 -0.41 18.19
CA SER A 169 10.69 -0.29 19.15
C SER A 169 11.95 0.28 18.50
N LEU A 170 12.30 -0.19 17.29
CA LEU A 170 13.47 0.29 16.55
C LEU A 170 13.31 1.75 16.11
N PHE A 171 12.10 2.14 15.71
CA PHE A 171 11.79 3.53 15.38
C PHE A 171 11.97 4.42 16.61
N ILE A 172 11.39 4.04 17.75
CA ILE A 172 11.54 4.77 19.01
C ILE A 172 13.00 4.83 19.46
N GLN A 173 13.75 3.74 19.32
CA GLN A 173 15.18 3.71 19.61
C GLN A 173 15.97 4.67 18.71
N ALA A 174 15.60 4.78 17.44
CA ALA A 174 16.21 5.76 16.54
C ALA A 174 15.91 7.20 16.98
N LEU A 175 14.68 7.49 17.41
CA LEU A 175 14.31 8.82 17.93
C LEU A 175 15.04 9.18 19.23
N ARG A 176 15.28 8.21 20.12
CA ARG A 176 15.99 8.42 21.40
C ARG A 176 17.42 8.97 21.24
N LYS A 177 18.01 8.88 20.03
CA LYS A 177 19.30 9.52 19.72
C LYS A 177 19.23 11.05 19.64
N TYR A 178 18.03 11.59 19.42
CA TYR A 178 17.81 13.01 19.13
C TYR A 178 16.89 13.69 20.14
N VAL A 179 15.98 12.95 20.77
CA VAL A 179 15.04 13.46 21.77
C VAL A 179 14.99 12.56 23.00
N VAL A 180 14.73 13.16 24.16
CA VAL A 180 14.42 12.41 25.39
C VAL A 180 12.92 12.12 25.41
N LEU A 181 12.56 10.86 25.22
CA LEU A 181 11.18 10.40 25.33
C LEU A 181 10.92 9.93 26.77
N CYS A 182 10.00 10.60 27.46
CA CYS A 182 9.47 10.16 28.74
C CYS A 182 8.36 9.12 28.52
N GLU A 183 8.31 8.13 29.40
CA GLU A 183 7.29 7.08 29.45
C GLU A 183 6.05 7.52 30.25
#